data_AF-A0A2T0U9W0-F1
#
_entry.id   AF-A0A2T0U9W0-F1
#
_cell.length_a   1.000
_cell.length_b   1.000
_cell.length_c   1.000
_cell.angle_alpha   90.00
_cell.angle_beta   90.00
_cell.angle_gamma   90.00
#
_symmetry.space_group_name_H-M   'P 1'
#
loop_
_entity.id
_entity.type
_entity.pdbx_description
1 polymer ?
#
loop_
_entity_poly.entity_id
_entity_poly.type
_entity_poly.pdbx_seq_one_letter_code
_entity_poly.pdbx_strand_id
1 'polypeptide(L)'
;MGDDRQVAVDLRATGAADLAHPEPGFYIVGAKSYGRAPTFLALTGFEQVRSVVAAIAGDREAAARVDLVLPDTGVCGRSGLFDAPDDQAASDSCCAPAPQLVQIGARTTR
;
A
#
# COMPACT_ATOMS: atom_id res chain seq x y z
N MET A 1 20.58 -13.08 23.96
CA MET A 1 19.33 -12.27 23.92
C MET A 1 19.40 -11.51 22.59
N GLY A 2 19.01 -12.17 21.51
CA GLY A 2 19.15 -11.63 20.15
C GLY A 2 18.09 -10.56 19.91
N ASP A 3 18.52 -9.43 19.34
CA ASP A 3 17.64 -8.36 18.88
C ASP A 3 17.01 -8.82 17.56
N ASP A 4 15.89 -9.55 17.66
CA ASP A 4 14.99 -9.87 16.55
C ASP A 4 14.28 -8.59 16.08
N ARG A 5 15.06 -7.61 15.62
CA ARG A 5 14.54 -6.54 14.76
C ARG A 5 14.27 -7.15 13.40
N GLN A 6 13.13 -7.83 13.33
CA GLN A 6 12.42 -8.13 12.11
C GLN A 6 12.42 -6.85 11.26
N VAL A 7 13.11 -6.87 10.12
CA VAL A 7 13.10 -5.77 9.16
C VAL A 7 11.72 -5.78 8.51
N ALA A 8 10.76 -5.16 9.18
CA ALA A 8 9.51 -4.77 8.56
C ALA A 8 9.85 -3.80 7.43
N VAL A 9 9.25 -3.99 6.26
CA VAL A 9 9.22 -2.92 5.26
C VAL A 9 8.42 -1.79 5.90
N ASP A 10 9.12 -0.80 6.47
CA ASP A 10 8.51 0.32 7.18
C ASP A 10 7.79 1.23 6.17
N LEU A 11 6.61 0.79 5.73
CA LEU A 11 5.64 1.61 5.00
C LEU A 11 4.99 2.57 5.99
N ARG A 12 5.82 3.45 6.57
CA ARG A 12 5.36 4.44 7.54
C ARG A 12 4.26 5.27 6.90
N ALA A 13 3.13 5.39 7.59
CA ALA A 13 2.06 6.28 7.18
C ALA A 13 2.61 7.70 7.04
N THR A 14 2.39 8.32 5.88
CA THR A 14 2.76 9.71 5.59
C THR A 14 1.63 10.62 6.04
N GLY A 15 1.96 11.62 6.88
CA GLY A 15 1.01 12.59 7.41
C GLY A 15 1.09 13.94 6.67
N ALA A 16 0.24 14.89 7.06
CA ALA A 16 0.14 16.21 6.43
C ALA A 16 1.48 16.95 6.32
N ALA A 17 2.37 16.79 7.31
CA ALA A 17 3.70 17.39 7.29
C ALA A 17 4.60 16.82 6.18
N ASP A 18 4.48 15.52 5.88
CA ASP A 18 5.26 14.84 4.84
C ASP A 18 4.71 15.12 3.44
N LEU A 19 3.41 15.46 3.35
CA LEU A 19 2.67 15.63 2.10
C LEU A 19 2.55 17.08 1.65
N ALA A 20 3.03 18.03 2.46
CA ALA A 20 2.98 19.45 2.18
C ALA A 20 3.93 19.83 1.04
N HIS A 21 3.45 20.68 0.13
CA HIS A 21 4.28 21.34 -0.87
C HIS A 21 4.80 22.68 -0.32
N PRO A 22 5.87 23.27 -0.87
CA PRO A 22 6.31 24.62 -0.51
C PRO A 22 5.25 25.71 -0.75
N GLU A 23 4.28 25.47 -1.64
CA GLU A 23 3.11 26.35 -1.78
C GLU A 23 2.18 26.18 -0.56
N PRO A 24 1.85 27.28 0.13
CA PRO A 24 1.00 27.22 1.33
C PRO A 24 -0.38 26.62 1.05
N GLY A 25 -0.79 25.67 1.90
CA GLY A 25 -2.11 25.04 1.79
C GLY A 25 -2.23 24.01 0.66
N PHE A 26 -1.14 23.69 -0.03
CA PHE A 26 -1.12 22.69 -1.10
C PHE A 26 -0.52 21.37 -0.60
N TYR A 27 -1.23 20.27 -0.88
CA TYR A 27 -0.85 18.92 -0.48
C TYR A 27 -0.97 17.97 -1.66
N ILE A 28 -0.02 17.04 -1.76
CA ILE A 28 -0.09 15.94 -2.72
C ILE A 28 -0.43 14.68 -1.95
N VAL A 29 -1.49 13.97 -2.36
CA VAL A 29 -1.96 12.76 -1.69
C VAL A 29 -2.10 11.59 -2.67
N GLY A 30 -2.30 10.40 -2.12
CA GLY A 30 -2.57 9.18 -2.86
C GLY A 30 -1.33 8.63 -3.57
N ALA A 31 -1.57 7.91 -4.67
CA ALA A 31 -0.48 7.30 -5.44
C ALA A 31 0.55 8.31 -5.97
N LYS A 32 0.21 9.59 -6.10
CA LYS A 32 1.13 10.64 -6.54
C LYS A 32 2.15 11.02 -5.47
N SER A 33 1.78 11.00 -4.20
CA SER A 33 2.72 11.24 -3.09
C SER A 33 3.59 10.03 -2.77
N TYR A 34 3.15 8.84 -3.20
CA TYR A 34 3.80 7.55 -2.92
C TYR A 34 4.94 7.17 -3.89
N GLY A 35 5.28 8.08 -4.82
CA GLY A 35 6.41 7.91 -5.74
C GLY A 35 6.22 6.77 -6.74
N ARG A 36 7.25 5.92 -6.89
CA ARG A 36 7.28 4.79 -7.84
C ARG A 36 6.90 3.45 -7.20
N ALA A 37 6.50 3.43 -5.93
CA ALA A 37 6.14 2.19 -5.24
C ALA A 37 4.84 1.63 -5.86
N PRO A 38 4.87 0.43 -6.47
CA PRO A 38 3.74 -0.13 -7.21
C PRO A 38 2.63 -0.67 -6.30
N THR A 39 2.84 -0.65 -4.98
CA THR A 39 1.99 -1.27 -3.96
C THR A 39 1.23 -0.24 -3.13
N PHE A 40 0.72 0.82 -3.77
CA PHE A 40 -0.12 1.78 -3.09
C PHE A 40 -1.43 1.12 -2.62
N LEU A 41 -1.70 1.16 -1.31
CA LEU A 41 -2.90 0.59 -0.70
C LEU A 41 -3.95 1.67 -0.48
N ALA A 42 -5.22 1.35 -0.69
CA ALA A 42 -6.29 2.32 -0.45
C ALA A 42 -6.28 2.85 1.00
N LEU A 43 -5.97 1.98 1.97
CA LEU A 43 -5.91 2.35 3.39
C LEU A 43 -4.81 3.39 3.67
N THR A 44 -3.64 3.29 3.03
CA THR A 44 -2.58 4.30 3.19
C THR A 44 -3.03 5.65 2.63
N GLY A 45 -3.74 5.64 1.50
CA GLY A 45 -4.35 6.83 0.93
C GLY A 45 -5.40 7.50 1.82
N PHE A 46 -6.27 6.71 2.45
CA PHE A 46 -7.27 7.24 3.36
C PHE A 46 -6.64 7.89 4.59
N GLU A 47 -5.56 7.31 5.13
CA GLU A 47 -4.84 7.92 6.24
C GLU A 47 -4.19 9.25 5.85
N GLN A 48 -3.59 9.34 4.66
CA GLN A 48 -3.04 10.60 4.14
C GLN A 48 -4.11 11.69 4.07
N VAL A 49 -5.28 11.37 3.52
CA VAL A 49 -6.40 12.32 3.40
C VAL A 49 -6.92 12.73 4.78
N ARG A 50 -7.09 11.78 5.71
CA ARG A 50 -7.51 12.07 7.09
C ARG A 50 -6.58 13.11 7.75
N SER A 51 -5.28 12.85 7.70
CA SER A 51 -4.25 13.73 8.28
C SER A 51 -4.25 15.12 7.63
N VAL A 52 -4.33 15.20 6.29
CA VAL A 52 -4.36 16.48 5.55
C VAL A 52 -5.61 17.29 5.86
N VAL A 53 -6.78 16.66 5.89
CA VAL A 53 -8.05 17.34 6.21
C VAL A 53 -8.02 17.90 7.64
N ALA A 54 -7.47 17.16 8.60
CA ALA A 54 -7.28 17.67 9.96
C ALA A 54 -6.35 18.90 9.99
N ALA A 55 -5.25 18.89 9.22
CA ALA A 55 -4.35 20.03 9.11
C ALA A 55 -5.04 21.26 8.50
N ILE A 56 -5.84 21.07 7.43
CA ILE A 56 -6.62 22.14 6.79
C ILE A 56 -7.69 22.70 7.75
N ALA A 57 -8.30 21.84 8.56
CA ALA A 57 -9.26 22.23 9.60
C ALA A 57 -8.61 22.93 10.82
N GLY A 58 -7.28 22.98 10.88
CA GLY A 58 -6.53 23.59 11.98
C GLY A 58 -6.30 22.67 13.19
N ASP A 59 -6.73 21.41 13.13
CA ASP A 59 -6.51 20.41 14.17
C ASP A 59 -5.13 19.74 13.98
N ARG A 60 -4.10 20.39 14.51
CA ARG A 60 -2.70 19.92 14.39
C ARG A 60 -2.45 18.62 15.14
N GLU A 61 -3.14 18.39 16.25
CA GLU A 61 -2.97 17.15 17.01
C GLU A 61 -3.56 15.98 16.21
N ALA A 62 -4.77 16.13 15.65
CA ALA A 62 -5.35 15.10 14.80
C ALA A 62 -4.56 14.86 13.51
N ALA A 63 -3.97 15.91 12.94
CA ALA A 63 -3.09 15.78 11.78
C ALA A 63 -1.83 14.96 12.10
N ALA A 64 -1.28 15.07 13.32
CA ALA A 64 -0.05 14.39 13.72
C ALA A 64 -0.25 12.93 14.17
N ARG A 65 -1.48 12.51 14.47
CA ARG A 65 -1.77 11.09 14.79
C ARG A 65 -1.60 10.20 13.57
N VAL A 66 -1.23 8.96 13.79
CA VAL A 66 -1.27 7.88 12.79
C VAL A 66 -2.36 6.91 13.22
N ASP A 67 -3.48 6.94 12.51
CA ASP A 67 -4.62 6.07 12.79
C ASP A 67 -4.63 4.81 11.88
N LEU A 68 -3.60 4.66 11.03
CA LEU A 68 -3.44 3.52 10.12
C LEU A 68 -2.88 2.29 10.83
N VAL A 69 -3.64 1.21 10.79
CA VAL A 69 -3.19 -0.13 11.18
C VAL A 69 -3.12 -0.99 9.92
N LEU A 70 -1.93 -1.49 9.59
CA LEU A 70 -1.69 -2.37 8.46
C LEU A 70 -1.24 -3.74 9.00
N PRO A 71 -1.64 -4.87 8.40
CA PRO A 71 -1.01 -6.15 8.71
C PRO A 71 0.49 -6.10 8.41
N ASP A 72 1.29 -6.84 9.18
CA ASP A 72 2.76 -6.89 9.06
C ASP A 72 3.25 -7.28 7.66
N THR A 73 2.41 -7.96 6.88
CA THR A 73 2.69 -8.38 5.51
C THR A 73 2.62 -7.22 4.50
N GLY A 74 2.08 -6.06 4.88
CA GLY A 74 1.91 -4.91 3.98
C GLY A 74 0.93 -5.16 2.83
N VAL A 75 0.08 -6.18 2.94
CA VAL A 75 -0.93 -6.52 1.92
C VAL A 75 -2.31 -6.38 2.53
N CYS A 76 -3.12 -5.46 2.00
CA CYS A 76 -4.56 -5.46 2.28
C CYS A 76 -5.23 -6.48 1.35
N GLY A 77 -5.77 -7.55 1.92
CA GLY A 77 -6.53 -8.54 1.16
C GLY A 77 -7.71 -7.90 0.44
N ARG A 78 -7.59 -7.70 -0.87
CA ARG A 78 -8.74 -7.41 -1.74
C ARG A 78 -8.93 -8.57 -2.70
N SER A 79 -9.42 -9.68 -2.15
CA SER A 79 -10.01 -10.81 -2.87
C SER A 79 -11.20 -11.39 -2.08
N GLY A 80 -12.12 -10.51 -1.62
CA GLY A 80 -13.49 -10.91 -1.22
C GLY A 80 -13.66 -11.61 0.15
N LEU A 81 -14.39 -10.94 1.05
CA LEU A 81 -15.08 -11.48 2.24
C LEU A 81 -14.24 -12.20 3.32
N PHE A 82 -13.95 -11.50 4.42
CA PHE A 82 -13.38 -12.08 5.64
C PHE A 82 -14.41 -12.51 6.71
N ASP A 83 -15.72 -12.51 6.39
CA ASP A 83 -16.78 -12.89 7.36
C ASP A 83 -17.71 -14.03 6.87
N ALA A 84 -17.29 -14.80 5.86
CA ALA A 84 -18.01 -16.03 5.50
C ALA A 84 -17.39 -17.22 6.28
N PRO A 85 -18.18 -18.01 7.02
CA PRO A 85 -17.66 -19.19 7.70
C PRO A 85 -17.11 -20.20 6.69
N ASP A 86 -15.97 -20.78 7.06
CA ASP A 86 -15.17 -21.77 6.33
C ASP A 86 -16.00 -22.78 5.54
N ASP A 87 -16.06 -22.62 4.21
CA ASP A 87 -16.32 -23.70 3.25
C ASP A 87 -16.04 -23.18 1.83
N GLN A 88 -14.76 -22.94 1.52
CA GLN A 88 -14.13 -23.13 0.20
C GLN A 88 -12.73 -22.49 0.16
N ALA A 89 -11.71 -23.31 0.43
CA ALA A 89 -10.36 -23.05 -0.03
C ALA A 89 -10.33 -23.18 -1.57
N ALA A 90 -10.58 -22.09 -2.29
CA ALA A 90 -10.33 -22.03 -3.72
C ALA A 90 -9.90 -20.61 -4.14
N SER A 91 -8.61 -20.50 -4.46
CA SER A 91 -7.97 -19.47 -5.27
C SER A 91 -7.80 -18.06 -4.70
N ASP A 92 -6.96 -17.93 -3.67
CA ASP A 92 -6.03 -16.80 -3.56
C ASP A 92 -4.87 -16.94 -4.56
N SER A 93 -5.18 -17.16 -5.83
CA SER A 93 -4.18 -17.15 -6.88
C SER A 93 -4.75 -16.42 -8.07
N CYS A 94 -4.14 -15.27 -8.37
CA CYS A 94 -4.30 -14.50 -9.59
C CYS A 94 -4.74 -15.41 -10.76
N CYS A 95 -5.88 -15.12 -11.39
CA CYS A 95 -6.49 -15.93 -12.46
C CYS A 95 -5.68 -15.96 -13.77
N ALA A 96 -4.35 -15.96 -13.68
CA ALA A 96 -3.47 -16.24 -14.79
C ALA A 96 -3.63 -17.73 -15.19
N PRO A 97 -3.90 -18.04 -16.46
CA PRO A 97 -3.74 -19.40 -16.94
C PRO A 97 -2.29 -19.84 -16.71
N ALA A 98 -2.06 -21.14 -16.53
CA ALA A 98 -0.73 -21.71 -16.34
C ALA A 98 0.24 -21.15 -17.39
N PRO A 99 1.41 -20.61 -16.98
CA PRO A 99 2.31 -19.91 -17.88
C PRO A 99 2.77 -20.86 -18.98
N GLN A 100 2.48 -20.48 -20.23
CA GLN A 100 2.91 -21.22 -21.42
C GLN A 100 4.39 -20.88 -21.66
N LEU A 101 5.26 -21.88 -21.73
CA LEU A 101 6.66 -21.68 -22.12
C LEU A 101 6.75 -21.29 -23.60
N VAL A 102 7.07 -20.02 -23.89
CA VAL A 102 7.35 -19.56 -25.25
C VAL A 102 8.85 -19.67 -25.53
N GLN A 103 9.23 -20.46 -26.53
CA GLN A 103 10.61 -20.52 -27.01
C GLN A 103 10.91 -19.31 -27.90
N ILE A 104 11.77 -18.42 -27.42
CA ILE A 104 12.25 -17.26 -28.19
C ILE A 104 13.57 -17.65 -28.87
N GLY A 105 13.50 -17.94 -30.18
CA GLY A 105 14.65 -18.14 -31.06
C GLY A 105 14.59 -19.46 -31.85
N ALA A 106 14.60 -19.36 -33.18
CA ALA A 106 14.87 -20.49 -34.06
C ALA A 106 16.38 -20.56 -34.32
N ARG A 107 17.01 -21.72 -34.06
CA ARG A 107 18.32 -22.00 -34.63
C ARG A 107 18.13 -22.22 -36.13
N THR A 108 18.44 -21.20 -36.92
CA THR A 108 18.65 -21.36 -38.36
C THR A 108 19.84 -22.30 -38.56
N THR A 109 19.58 -23.58 -38.80
CA THR A 109 20.59 -24.51 -39.27
C THR A 109 20.88 -24.20 -40.73
N ARG A 110 22.13 -23.82 -41.00
CA ARG A 110 22.68 -23.63 -42.34
C ARG A 110 23.06 -24.96 -42.96
#